data_AF-A0A183C591-F1
#
_entry.id   AF-A0A183C591-F1
#
_cell.length_a   1.000
_cell.length_b   1.000
_cell.length_c   1.000
_cell.angle_alpha   90.00
_cell.angle_beta   90.00
_cell.angle_gamma   90.00
#
_symmetry.space_group_name_H-M   'P 1'
#
loop_
_entity.id
_entity.type
_entity.pdbx_description
1 polymer ?
#
loop_
_entity_poly.entity_id
_entity_poly.type
_entity_poly.pdbx_seq_one_letter_code
_entity_poly.pdbx_strand_id
1 'polypeptide(L)'
;MATHPTNEPVHISRECPQEGGGGEGINVCSNCKEPGHFSRDCPQIGDGGDGEDDDIVCSNCNGLGHFSCECPFAGGGGGHGGSHTVTYRTDSTVFMPYDSLVRITADTPIEDVWTEEEVRQTVRNKRKLAFQAVSHCDVDSGRDFLTKALQGMLNLDLYGGCGGRSCDSNCYNTEMDNHLFYFAFENSVCPQYITEKFWRSLRKPTIPVPCRIFR
;
A
#
# COMPACT_ATOMS: atom_id res chain seq x y z
N MET A 1 -12.77 -43.23 7.26
CA MET A 1 -11.52 -43.51 7.97
C MET A 1 -10.53 -42.43 7.58
N ALA A 2 -10.26 -41.51 8.50
CA ALA A 2 -9.32 -40.43 8.33
C ALA A 2 -7.95 -40.88 8.86
N THR A 3 -6.89 -40.67 8.09
CA THR A 3 -5.51 -40.59 8.60
C THR A 3 -4.64 -39.79 7.62
N HIS A 4 -4.35 -38.53 7.95
CA HIS A 4 -2.99 -38.00 7.84
C HIS A 4 -2.50 -37.87 9.28
N PRO A 5 -1.23 -38.22 9.57
CA PRO A 5 -0.23 -37.15 9.65
C PRO A 5 1.19 -37.60 9.28
N THR A 6 1.87 -36.86 8.40
CA THR A 6 3.34 -36.84 8.40
C THR A 6 3.79 -35.67 9.25
N ASN A 7 4.49 -36.01 10.32
CA ASN A 7 5.08 -35.13 11.30
C ASN A 7 6.38 -34.55 10.72
N GLU A 8 6.35 -33.32 10.20
CA GLU A 8 7.58 -32.57 9.89
C GLU A 8 7.83 -31.49 10.95
N PRO A 9 9.07 -31.36 11.45
CA PRO A 9 9.40 -30.36 12.45
C PRO A 9 9.36 -28.95 11.84
N VAL A 10 8.67 -28.05 12.54
CA VAL A 10 8.69 -26.61 12.26
C VAL A 10 10.10 -26.09 12.50
N HIS A 11 10.80 -25.69 11.45
CA HIS A 11 12.09 -25.00 11.52
C HIS A 11 11.87 -23.49 11.35
N ILE A 12 12.60 -22.69 12.11
CA ILE A 12 12.59 -21.23 12.02
C ILE A 12 13.47 -20.83 10.83
N SER A 13 13.11 -19.77 10.09
CA SER A 13 13.76 -19.31 8.84
C SER A 13 15.27 -19.08 8.88
N ARG A 14 15.94 -19.24 10.02
CA ARG A 14 17.39 -19.13 10.18
C ARG A 14 18.15 -20.45 9.94
N GLU A 15 17.46 -21.58 9.80
CA GLU A 15 18.10 -22.91 9.70
C GLU A 15 17.69 -23.67 8.43
N CYS A 16 17.50 -22.97 7.30
CA CYS A 16 17.33 -23.65 6.02
C CYS A 16 18.67 -24.29 5.57
N PRO A 17 18.74 -25.61 5.33
CA PRO A 17 19.90 -26.24 4.71
C PRO A 17 20.04 -25.68 3.30
N GLN A 18 21.17 -25.01 3.02
CA GLN A 18 21.47 -24.52 1.69
C GLN A 18 21.84 -25.68 0.77
N GLU A 19 20.87 -26.17 0.00
CA GLU A 19 21.13 -26.83 -1.26
C GLU A 19 20.66 -25.94 -2.40
N GLY A 20 21.63 -25.60 -3.26
CA GLY A 20 21.57 -24.50 -4.20
C GLY A 20 20.74 -24.76 -5.46
N GLY A 21 20.34 -23.64 -6.07
CA GLY A 21 19.77 -23.60 -7.41
C GLY A 21 19.24 -22.22 -7.75
N GLY A 22 20.07 -21.38 -8.37
CA GLY A 22 19.57 -20.14 -8.99
C GLY A 22 20.65 -19.11 -9.34
N GLY A 23 21.01 -19.06 -10.62
CA GLY A 23 21.43 -17.86 -11.35
C GLY A 23 22.64 -17.09 -10.80
N GLU A 24 23.80 -17.32 -11.42
CA GLU A 24 25.02 -16.54 -11.26
C GLU A 24 24.80 -15.06 -11.66
N GLY A 25 24.41 -14.25 -10.69
CA GLY A 25 24.53 -12.80 -10.72
C GLY A 25 25.12 -12.39 -9.39
N ILE A 26 26.43 -12.21 -9.34
CA ILE A 26 27.11 -11.71 -8.15
C ILE A 26 26.48 -10.35 -7.81
N ASN A 27 25.78 -10.27 -6.68
CA ASN A 27 25.21 -9.01 -6.20
C ASN A 27 26.37 -8.06 -5.86
N VAL A 28 26.52 -7.03 -6.68
CA VAL A 28 27.49 -5.96 -6.48
C VAL A 28 26.83 -4.89 -5.62
N CYS A 29 27.42 -4.61 -4.47
CA CYS A 29 26.94 -3.58 -3.56
C CYS A 29 26.88 -2.22 -4.27
N SER A 30 25.73 -1.57 -4.25
CA SER A 30 25.55 -0.29 -4.95
C SER A 30 26.39 0.84 -4.34
N ASN A 31 26.77 0.71 -3.06
CA ASN A 31 27.51 1.71 -2.30
C ASN A 31 29.03 1.62 -2.52
N CYS A 32 29.64 0.42 -2.40
CA CYS A 32 31.10 0.26 -2.51
C CYS A 32 31.58 -0.43 -3.80
N LYS A 33 30.66 -0.91 -4.65
CA LYS A 33 30.94 -1.65 -5.89
C LYS A 33 31.68 -2.97 -5.71
N GLU A 34 31.78 -3.47 -4.48
CA GLU A 34 32.32 -4.80 -4.20
C GLU A 34 31.21 -5.86 -4.18
N PRO A 35 31.52 -7.09 -4.64
CA PRO A 35 30.56 -8.19 -4.66
C PRO A 35 30.37 -8.88 -3.29
N GLY A 36 29.30 -9.67 -3.16
CA GLY A 36 29.16 -10.65 -2.09
C GLY A 36 28.38 -10.18 -0.85
N HIS A 37 27.77 -8.99 -0.89
CA HIS A 37 26.91 -8.47 0.17
C HIS A 37 25.88 -7.47 -0.40
N PHE A 38 24.79 -7.21 0.32
CA PHE A 38 23.82 -6.18 -0.05
C PHE A 38 24.28 -4.81 0.42
N SER A 39 23.79 -3.72 -0.20
CA SER A 39 24.14 -2.33 0.19
C SER A 39 23.93 -2.02 1.68
N ARG A 40 23.03 -2.77 2.33
CA ARG A 40 22.72 -2.66 3.76
C ARG A 40 23.71 -3.36 4.69
N ASP A 41 24.49 -4.30 4.15
CA ASP A 41 25.49 -5.09 4.87
C ASP A 41 26.91 -4.66 4.44
N CYS A 42 27.06 -3.44 3.92
CA CYS A 42 28.31 -2.93 3.39
C CYS A 42 29.31 -2.67 4.52
N PRO A 43 30.42 -3.45 4.62
CA PRO A 43 31.37 -3.34 5.71
C PRO A 43 32.25 -2.09 5.63
N GLN A 44 32.09 -1.28 4.57
CA GLN A 44 32.78 -0.01 4.35
C GLN A 44 31.96 1.19 4.84
N ILE A 45 30.75 0.98 5.36
CA ILE A 45 29.97 2.02 6.03
C ILE A 45 30.50 2.10 7.47
N GLY A 46 31.11 3.25 7.79
CA GLY A 46 31.69 3.54 9.10
C GLY A 46 30.67 3.46 10.23
N ASP A 47 31.18 3.14 11.41
CA ASP A 47 30.45 2.75 12.61
C ASP A 47 29.36 3.73 13.08
N GLY A 48 28.15 3.20 13.26
CA GLY A 48 27.28 3.46 14.42
C GLY A 48 26.57 4.81 14.53
N GLY A 49 25.26 4.79 14.25
CA GLY A 49 24.29 5.78 14.75
C GLY A 49 22.86 5.37 14.36
N ASP A 50 22.09 4.96 15.35
CA ASP A 50 20.64 5.11 15.53
C ASP A 50 19.86 5.59 14.28
N GLY A 51 18.92 4.75 13.81
CA GLY A 51 18.11 5.05 12.63
C GLY A 51 17.36 6.38 12.75
N GLU A 52 17.91 7.41 12.13
CA GLU A 52 17.30 8.71 11.92
C GLU A 52 16.64 8.76 10.54
N ASP A 53 15.41 9.27 10.55
CA ASP A 53 14.42 9.37 9.47
C ASP A 53 14.83 10.40 8.37
N ASP A 54 16.14 10.51 8.09
CA ASP A 54 16.79 11.70 7.51
C ASP A 54 16.92 11.69 5.98
N ASP A 55 16.58 10.59 5.29
CA ASP A 55 16.70 10.50 3.82
C ASP A 55 15.42 10.91 3.05
N ILE A 56 14.42 11.48 3.72
CA ILE A 56 13.16 11.86 3.06
C ILE A 56 13.32 13.26 2.44
N VAL A 57 13.62 13.29 1.15
CA VAL A 57 13.72 14.51 0.34
C VAL A 57 12.34 14.87 -0.23
N CYS A 58 11.84 16.05 0.12
CA CYS A 58 10.62 16.61 -0.43
C CYS A 58 10.77 16.92 -1.93
N SER A 59 9.93 16.36 -2.79
CA SER A 59 9.99 16.60 -4.24
C SER A 59 9.51 18.00 -4.67
N ASN A 60 8.86 18.75 -3.78
CA ASN A 60 8.41 20.12 -4.06
C ASN A 60 9.49 21.19 -3.78
N CYS A 61 10.40 20.96 -2.84
CA CYS A 61 11.39 21.97 -2.42
C CYS A 61 12.81 21.42 -2.22
N ASN A 62 13.05 20.13 -2.43
CA ASN A 62 14.30 19.41 -2.19
C ASN A 62 14.80 19.48 -0.72
N GLY A 63 13.97 19.93 0.21
CA GLY A 63 14.27 19.94 1.65
C GLY A 63 14.13 18.55 2.26
N LEU A 64 14.82 18.31 3.37
CA LEU A 64 14.79 17.03 4.08
C LEU A 64 13.70 16.99 5.16
N GLY A 65 13.43 15.78 5.66
CA GLY A 65 12.62 15.51 6.86
C GLY A 65 11.09 15.56 6.67
N HIS A 66 10.59 15.87 5.47
CA HIS A 66 9.14 16.00 5.23
C HIS A 66 8.73 15.50 3.84
N PHE A 67 7.52 14.96 3.72
CA PHE A 67 6.97 14.60 2.41
C PHE A 67 6.45 15.83 1.67
N SER A 68 6.26 15.73 0.35
CA SER A 68 5.80 16.85 -0.49
C SER A 68 4.49 17.50 -0.05
N CYS A 69 3.62 16.75 0.64
CA CYS A 69 2.36 17.22 1.22
C CYS A 69 2.50 17.93 2.58
N GLU A 70 3.67 17.84 3.20
CA GLU A 70 4.05 18.53 4.43
C GLU A 70 5.02 19.69 4.12
N CYS A 71 5.23 19.98 2.82
CA CYS A 71 6.17 20.97 2.38
C CYS A 71 5.75 22.38 2.81
N PRO A 72 6.55 23.06 3.66
CA PRO A 72 6.23 24.40 4.14
C PRO A 72 6.35 25.46 3.03
N PHE A 73 6.96 25.09 1.90
CA PHE A 73 7.19 25.96 0.74
C PHE A 73 6.34 25.58 -0.47
N ALA A 74 5.43 24.61 -0.34
CA ALA A 74 4.51 24.24 -1.41
C ALA A 74 3.43 25.32 -1.57
N GLY A 75 3.82 26.39 -2.26
CA GLY A 75 2.95 27.48 -2.64
C GLY A 75 3.78 28.71 -2.98
N GLY A 76 3.95 28.99 -4.27
CA GLY A 76 4.06 30.38 -4.70
C GLY A 76 2.79 31.11 -4.21
N GLY A 77 2.89 31.75 -3.05
CA GLY A 77 1.78 32.38 -2.35
C GLY A 77 1.89 32.27 -0.83
N GLY A 78 2.97 32.85 -0.27
CA GLY A 78 3.27 33.13 1.13
C GLY A 78 2.32 32.69 2.25
N GLY A 79 2.86 31.91 3.20
CA GLY A 79 2.25 31.75 4.52
C GLY A 79 2.94 30.65 5.33
N HIS A 80 3.47 31.01 6.49
CA HIS A 80 4.02 30.11 7.49
C HIS A 80 3.07 28.94 7.82
N GLY A 81 3.65 27.74 8.03
CA GLY A 81 3.01 26.51 8.52
C GLY A 81 1.55 26.62 8.95
N GLY A 82 0.63 26.32 8.02
CA GLY A 82 -0.81 26.25 8.30
C GLY A 82 -1.66 26.34 7.03
N SER A 83 -2.59 25.39 6.89
CA SER A 83 -3.79 25.41 6.04
C SER A 83 -3.63 25.80 4.57
N HIS A 84 -3.51 24.78 3.70
CA HIS A 84 -4.00 24.90 2.33
C HIS A 84 -5.50 25.28 2.38
N THR A 85 -5.91 26.32 1.65
CA THR A 85 -7.27 26.89 1.79
C THR A 85 -8.39 25.90 1.49
N VAL A 86 -8.15 24.89 0.65
CA VAL A 86 -9.09 23.83 0.29
C VAL A 86 -8.35 22.50 0.11
N THR A 87 -8.55 21.51 1.00
CA THR A 87 -7.91 20.18 0.88
C THR A 87 -8.63 19.10 1.69
N TYR A 88 -8.23 17.83 1.52
CA TYR A 88 -8.74 16.67 2.26
C TYR A 88 -8.30 16.64 3.73
N ARG A 89 -7.42 17.53 4.17
CA ARG A 89 -6.97 17.56 5.58
C ARG A 89 -8.01 18.22 6.47
N THR A 90 -8.25 17.63 7.63
CA THR A 90 -9.21 18.14 8.62
C THR A 90 -8.75 19.44 9.28
N ASP A 91 -7.46 19.80 9.18
CA ASP A 91 -6.89 21.07 9.67
C ASP A 91 -6.88 22.18 8.61
N SER A 92 -7.50 21.93 7.45
CA SER A 92 -7.64 22.95 6.39
C SER A 92 -8.80 23.90 6.64
N THR A 93 -8.72 25.09 6.03
CA THR A 93 -9.76 26.12 6.13
C THR A 93 -11.07 25.66 5.49
N VAL A 94 -10.99 24.97 4.35
CA VAL A 94 -12.12 24.33 3.69
C VAL A 94 -11.80 22.84 3.52
N PHE A 95 -12.34 22.04 4.43
CA PHE A 95 -12.22 20.59 4.40
C PHE A 95 -13.03 20.00 3.24
N MET A 96 -12.34 19.41 2.28
CA MET A 96 -12.91 18.72 1.12
C MET A 96 -12.36 17.30 1.03
N PRO A 97 -12.89 16.35 1.80
CA PRO A 97 -12.50 14.95 1.71
C PRO A 97 -13.00 14.35 0.39
N TYR A 98 -12.38 13.23 -0.02
CA TYR A 98 -12.80 12.50 -1.21
C TYR A 98 -14.18 11.86 -1.06
N ASP A 99 -14.53 11.41 0.15
CA ASP A 99 -15.86 10.90 0.50
C ASP A 99 -15.99 10.87 2.05
N SER A 100 -17.13 10.39 2.57
CA SER A 100 -17.35 10.28 4.02
C SER A 100 -18.23 9.10 4.41
N LEU A 101 -17.98 8.53 5.60
CA LEU A 101 -18.90 7.58 6.21
C LEU A 101 -20.03 8.34 6.92
N VAL A 102 -21.27 8.09 6.48
CA VAL A 102 -22.46 8.62 7.13
C VAL A 102 -23.17 7.51 7.92
N ARG A 103 -23.74 7.87 9.06
CA ARG A 103 -24.50 6.93 9.88
C ARG A 103 -25.80 6.57 9.17
N ILE A 104 -26.13 5.28 9.12
CA ILE A 104 -27.44 4.81 8.63
C ILE A 104 -28.53 5.31 9.58
N THR A 105 -29.55 5.96 9.03
CA THR A 105 -30.73 6.47 9.73
C THR A 105 -32.00 5.90 9.10
N ALA A 106 -33.16 6.20 9.67
CA ALA A 106 -34.45 5.83 9.08
C ALA A 106 -34.72 6.52 7.72
N ASP A 107 -34.01 7.63 7.44
CA ASP A 107 -34.14 8.40 6.20
C ASP A 107 -33.12 7.96 5.13
N THR A 108 -32.20 7.04 5.44
CA THR A 108 -31.25 6.52 4.46
C THR A 108 -32.00 5.75 3.37
N PRO A 109 -31.77 6.05 2.07
CA PRO A 109 -32.40 5.31 0.98
C PRO A 109 -32.13 3.81 1.08
N ILE A 110 -33.15 2.99 0.82
CA ILE A 110 -33.06 1.53 0.98
C ILE A 110 -32.01 0.95 0.03
N GLU A 111 -31.87 1.54 -1.16
CA GLU A 111 -30.85 1.19 -2.15
C GLU A 111 -29.40 1.39 -1.67
N ASP A 112 -29.18 2.23 -0.64
CA ASP A 112 -27.87 2.50 -0.05
C ASP A 112 -27.57 1.61 1.17
N VAL A 113 -28.51 0.75 1.57
CA VAL A 113 -28.40 -0.11 2.76
C VAL A 113 -28.41 -1.58 2.36
N TRP A 114 -27.30 -2.28 2.61
CA TRP A 114 -27.25 -3.73 2.43
C TRP A 114 -27.83 -4.47 3.62
N THR A 115 -28.59 -5.51 3.33
CA THR A 115 -29.02 -6.50 4.32
C THR A 115 -27.89 -7.47 4.68
N GLU A 116 -27.95 -8.06 5.87
CA GLU A 116 -26.96 -9.09 6.25
C GLU A 116 -26.92 -10.27 5.27
N GLU A 117 -28.07 -10.64 4.68
CA GLU A 117 -28.13 -11.75 3.74
C GLU A 117 -27.44 -11.42 2.41
N GLU A 118 -27.63 -10.21 1.88
CA GLU A 118 -26.92 -9.74 0.68
C GLU A 118 -25.41 -9.70 0.89
N VAL A 119 -24.96 -9.19 2.05
CA VAL A 119 -23.55 -9.16 2.41
C VAL A 119 -23.00 -10.59 2.51
N ARG A 120 -23.68 -11.47 3.25
CA ARG A 120 -23.25 -12.88 3.42
C ARG A 120 -23.18 -13.61 2.09
N GLN A 121 -24.18 -13.46 1.23
CA GLN A 121 -24.22 -14.12 -0.06
C GLN A 121 -23.12 -13.61 -0.99
N THR A 122 -22.88 -12.29 -1.00
CA THR A 122 -21.79 -11.69 -1.78
C THR A 122 -20.43 -12.17 -1.30
N VAL A 123 -20.21 -12.20 0.02
CA VAL A 123 -18.95 -12.65 0.60
C VAL A 123 -18.68 -14.13 0.32
N ARG A 124 -19.72 -14.99 0.36
CA ARG A 124 -19.60 -16.43 0.02
C ARG A 124 -19.21 -16.69 -1.43
N ASN A 125 -19.56 -15.78 -2.33
CA ASN A 125 -19.27 -15.93 -3.76
C ASN A 125 -17.83 -15.53 -4.12
N LYS A 126 -17.17 -14.71 -3.30
CA LYS A 126 -15.77 -14.31 -3.51
C LYS A 126 -14.84 -15.50 -3.41
N ARG A 127 -13.93 -15.63 -4.37
CA ARG A 127 -13.02 -16.78 -4.50
C ARG A 127 -11.56 -16.40 -4.37
N LYS A 128 -11.22 -15.14 -4.60
CA LYS A 128 -9.85 -14.66 -4.62
C LYS A 128 -9.54 -13.84 -3.36
N LEU A 129 -8.28 -13.83 -2.97
CA LEU A 129 -7.86 -13.23 -1.70
C LEU A 129 -7.81 -11.70 -1.80
N ALA A 130 -6.84 -11.16 -2.53
CA ALA A 130 -6.61 -9.73 -2.62
C ALA A 130 -6.27 -9.29 -4.04
N PHE A 131 -6.65 -8.07 -4.39
CA PHE A 131 -6.16 -7.41 -5.59
C PHE A 131 -5.80 -5.94 -5.37
N GLN A 132 -5.01 -5.41 -6.30
CA GLN A 132 -4.63 -4.01 -6.37
C GLN A 132 -4.68 -3.54 -7.82
N ALA A 133 -5.17 -2.32 -8.05
CA ALA A 133 -5.16 -1.68 -9.36
C ALA A 133 -4.42 -0.33 -9.29
N VAL A 134 -3.23 -0.25 -9.86
CA VAL A 134 -2.36 0.94 -9.81
C VAL A 134 -1.61 1.15 -11.14
N SER A 135 -1.50 2.41 -11.56
CA SER A 135 -0.87 2.77 -12.85
C SER A 135 0.22 3.83 -12.75
N HIS A 136 0.38 4.50 -11.60
CA HIS A 136 1.43 5.49 -11.39
C HIS A 136 2.53 4.87 -10.54
N CYS A 137 3.55 4.31 -11.19
CA CYS A 137 4.59 3.46 -10.60
C CYS A 137 5.82 4.26 -10.17
N ASP A 138 6.73 3.58 -9.45
CA ASP A 138 7.99 4.11 -8.94
C ASP A 138 7.78 5.34 -8.06
N VAL A 139 6.86 5.18 -7.10
CA VAL A 139 6.46 6.24 -6.17
C VAL A 139 7.29 6.21 -4.89
N ASP A 140 7.63 7.39 -4.38
CA ASP A 140 8.43 7.56 -3.16
C ASP A 140 7.74 7.05 -1.88
N SER A 141 6.44 6.70 -1.95
CA SER A 141 5.72 6.15 -0.80
C SER A 141 6.16 4.75 -0.38
N GLY A 142 7.04 4.09 -1.13
CA GLY A 142 7.42 2.70 -0.89
C GLY A 142 6.31 1.69 -1.25
N ARG A 143 5.19 2.15 -1.81
CA ARG A 143 4.05 1.32 -2.22
C ARG A 143 4.48 0.16 -3.10
N ASP A 144 5.29 0.41 -4.11
CA ASP A 144 5.64 -0.60 -5.11
C ASP A 144 6.55 -1.70 -4.53
N PHE A 145 7.43 -1.32 -3.61
CA PHE A 145 8.22 -2.26 -2.82
C PHE A 145 7.31 -3.15 -1.96
N LEU A 146 6.39 -2.53 -1.21
CA LEU A 146 5.46 -3.26 -0.36
C LEU A 146 4.55 -4.21 -1.17
N THR A 147 4.01 -3.74 -2.30
CA THR A 147 3.20 -4.56 -3.20
C THR A 147 3.99 -5.78 -3.68
N LYS A 148 5.24 -5.61 -4.15
CA LYS A 148 6.08 -6.73 -4.59
C LYS A 148 6.37 -7.72 -3.47
N ALA A 149 6.68 -7.23 -2.26
CA ALA A 149 6.90 -8.08 -1.10
C ALA A 149 5.64 -8.91 -0.76
N LEU A 150 4.46 -8.27 -0.78
CA LEU A 150 3.18 -8.94 -0.53
C LEU A 150 2.84 -9.97 -1.62
N GLN A 151 3.13 -9.70 -2.91
CA GLN A 151 2.94 -10.69 -3.98
C GLN A 151 3.77 -11.96 -3.77
N GLY A 152 4.93 -11.87 -3.11
CA GLY A 152 5.76 -13.03 -2.78
C GLY A 152 5.20 -13.90 -1.64
N MET A 153 4.28 -13.36 -0.84
CA MET A 153 3.72 -14.04 0.34
C MET A 153 2.23 -14.36 0.22
N LEU A 154 1.50 -13.63 -0.62
CA LEU A 154 0.06 -13.70 -0.79
C LEU A 154 -0.29 -13.86 -2.27
N ASN A 155 -1.39 -14.56 -2.54
CA ASN A 155 -1.99 -14.53 -3.87
C ASN A 155 -2.66 -13.16 -4.10
N LEU A 156 -1.87 -12.20 -4.59
CA LEU A 156 -2.25 -10.82 -4.85
C LEU A 156 -2.30 -10.56 -6.36
N ASP A 157 -3.51 -10.36 -6.88
CA ASP A 157 -3.73 -9.96 -8.26
C ASP A 157 -3.38 -8.47 -8.45
N LEU A 158 -2.36 -8.18 -9.27
CA LEU A 158 -1.95 -6.82 -9.59
C LEU A 158 -2.40 -6.42 -11.00
N TYR A 159 -3.10 -5.30 -11.07
CA TYR A 159 -3.66 -4.69 -12.27
C TYR A 159 -3.22 -3.23 -12.43
N GLY A 160 -3.46 -2.68 -13.62
CA GLY A 160 -3.06 -1.34 -14.01
C GLY A 160 -1.67 -1.30 -14.63
N GLY A 161 -1.16 -0.09 -14.87
CA GLY A 161 0.15 0.13 -15.49
C GLY A 161 1.30 -0.57 -14.76
N CYS A 162 1.24 -0.67 -13.43
CA CYS A 162 2.30 -1.33 -12.64
C CYS A 162 2.16 -2.86 -12.58
N GLY A 163 1.01 -3.40 -13.00
CA GLY A 163 0.74 -4.85 -13.01
C GLY A 163 0.86 -5.51 -14.40
N GLY A 164 1.13 -4.73 -15.45
CA GLY A 164 1.21 -5.23 -16.83
C GLY A 164 -0.12 -5.71 -17.42
N ARG A 165 -1.23 -5.59 -16.68
CA ARG A 165 -2.59 -5.97 -17.09
C ARG A 165 -3.52 -4.79 -16.89
N SER A 166 -3.99 -4.17 -17.97
CA SER A 166 -4.96 -3.07 -17.89
C SER A 166 -6.24 -3.55 -17.20
N CYS A 167 -6.83 -2.68 -16.39
CA CYS A 167 -8.12 -2.95 -15.75
C CYS A 167 -8.99 -1.71 -15.89
N ASP A 168 -9.99 -1.81 -16.75
CA ASP A 168 -11.01 -0.79 -16.94
C ASP A 168 -12.07 -0.85 -15.83
N SER A 169 -13.12 -0.04 -15.95
CA SER A 169 -14.20 -0.01 -14.96
C SER A 169 -14.93 -1.35 -14.81
N ASN A 170 -15.09 -2.12 -15.89
CA ASN A 170 -15.78 -3.41 -15.85
C ASN A 170 -14.92 -4.47 -15.15
N CYS A 171 -13.64 -4.54 -15.52
CA CYS A 171 -12.63 -5.33 -14.82
C CYS A 171 -12.62 -4.99 -13.33
N TYR A 172 -12.54 -3.70 -12.97
CA TYR A 172 -12.47 -3.27 -11.58
C TYR A 172 -13.68 -3.74 -10.76
N ASN A 173 -14.89 -3.58 -11.31
CA ASN A 173 -16.11 -4.05 -10.66
C ASN A 173 -16.15 -5.58 -10.54
N THR A 174 -15.73 -6.29 -11.59
CA THR A 174 -15.65 -7.75 -11.60
C THR A 174 -14.66 -8.25 -10.55
N GLU A 175 -13.49 -7.62 -10.41
CA GLU A 175 -12.50 -8.03 -9.42
C GLU A 175 -12.93 -7.66 -8.00
N MET A 176 -13.62 -6.54 -7.80
CA MET A 176 -14.29 -6.25 -6.53
C MET A 176 -15.28 -7.34 -6.16
N ASP A 177 -16.07 -7.87 -7.10
CA ASP A 177 -17.05 -8.92 -6.81
C ASP A 177 -16.41 -10.29 -6.53
N ASN A 178 -15.16 -10.51 -6.97
CA ASN A 178 -14.45 -11.78 -6.83
C ASN A 178 -13.43 -11.83 -5.68
N HIS A 179 -12.98 -10.69 -5.17
CA HIS A 179 -11.94 -10.58 -4.14
C HIS A 179 -12.47 -10.18 -2.76
N LEU A 180 -11.85 -10.73 -1.71
CA LEU A 180 -12.15 -10.35 -0.33
C LEU A 180 -11.53 -9.01 0.06
N PHE A 181 -10.29 -8.78 -0.36
CA PHE A 181 -9.51 -7.59 0.01
C PHE A 181 -9.14 -6.75 -1.21
N TYR A 182 -9.16 -5.43 -1.04
CA TYR A 182 -8.63 -4.48 -2.01
C TYR A 182 -7.52 -3.65 -1.36
N PHE A 183 -6.32 -3.69 -1.91
CA PHE A 183 -5.18 -2.93 -1.37
C PHE A 183 -5.23 -1.49 -1.87
N ALA A 184 -5.89 -0.63 -1.10
CA ALA A 184 -6.08 0.79 -1.36
C ALA A 184 -4.83 1.62 -0.97
N PHE A 185 -3.67 1.23 -1.50
CA PHE A 185 -2.42 1.90 -1.17
C PHE A 185 -2.25 3.18 -2.00
N GLU A 186 -1.94 4.28 -1.32
CA GLU A 186 -1.74 5.56 -1.97
C GLU A 186 -0.34 5.71 -2.58
N ASN A 187 -0.22 6.63 -3.53
CA ASN A 187 1.04 7.00 -4.15
C ASN A 187 1.93 7.90 -3.27
N SER A 188 1.39 8.44 -2.18
CA SER A 188 2.11 9.32 -1.27
C SER A 188 1.82 8.96 0.18
N VAL A 189 2.84 9.04 1.04
CA VAL A 189 2.65 8.92 2.50
C VAL A 189 2.32 10.30 3.04
N CYS A 190 1.04 10.55 3.29
CA CYS A 190 0.56 11.86 3.73
C CYS A 190 -0.48 11.69 4.85
N PRO A 191 -0.46 12.55 5.88
CA PRO A 191 -1.47 12.50 6.93
C PRO A 191 -2.86 12.67 6.34
N GLN A 192 -3.78 11.76 6.70
CA GLN A 192 -5.19 11.77 6.30
C GLN A 192 -5.43 11.63 4.77
N TYR A 193 -4.42 11.26 4.00
CA TYR A 193 -4.57 11.09 2.56
C TYR A 193 -5.26 9.76 2.23
N ILE A 194 -6.59 9.81 2.17
CA ILE A 194 -7.47 8.69 1.85
C ILE A 194 -8.30 9.08 0.62
N THR A 195 -8.03 8.42 -0.51
CA THR A 195 -8.57 8.82 -1.82
C THR A 195 -9.69 7.90 -2.31
N GLU A 196 -10.09 8.08 -3.57
CA GLU A 196 -11.07 7.24 -4.26
C GLU A 196 -10.74 5.74 -4.19
N LYS A 197 -9.48 5.35 -4.02
CA LYS A 197 -9.10 3.94 -3.91
C LYS A 197 -9.78 3.30 -2.71
N PHE A 198 -9.71 3.94 -1.55
CA PHE A 198 -10.36 3.46 -0.34
C PHE A 198 -11.89 3.54 -0.50
N TRP A 199 -12.41 4.72 -0.87
CA TRP A 199 -13.84 4.98 -0.88
C TRP A 199 -14.61 4.16 -1.91
N ARG A 200 -14.05 3.92 -3.11
CA ARG A 200 -14.70 3.08 -4.13
C ARG A 200 -14.80 1.62 -3.71
N SER A 201 -13.84 1.13 -2.93
CA SER A 201 -13.87 -0.26 -2.45
C SER A 201 -15.00 -0.52 -1.46
N LEU A 202 -15.42 0.50 -0.70
CA LEU A 202 -16.54 0.43 0.23
C LEU A 202 -17.91 0.40 -0.44
N ARG A 203 -17.99 0.57 -1.77
CA ARG A 203 -19.24 0.44 -2.54
C ARG A 203 -19.59 -1.01 -2.88
N LYS A 204 -18.76 -1.96 -2.45
CA LYS A 204 -18.98 -3.40 -2.57
C LYS A 204 -18.63 -4.04 -1.21
N PRO A 205 -19.12 -5.26 -0.91
CA PRO A 205 -18.70 -6.04 0.25
C PRO A 205 -17.24 -6.53 0.17
N THR A 206 -16.30 -5.63 -0.06
CA THR A 206 -14.85 -5.85 -0.14
C THR A 206 -14.19 -5.06 0.99
N ILE A 207 -13.16 -5.63 1.60
CA ILE A 207 -12.46 -4.99 2.71
C ILE A 207 -11.30 -4.16 2.14
N PRO A 208 -11.34 -2.81 2.20
CA PRO A 208 -10.16 -2.00 1.91
C PRO A 208 -9.06 -2.27 2.91
N VAL A 209 -7.84 -2.45 2.40
CA VAL A 209 -6.61 -2.44 3.20
C VAL A 209 -5.83 -1.19 2.80
N PRO A 210 -5.96 -0.07 3.54
CA PRO A 210 -5.13 1.10 3.30
C PRO A 210 -3.70 0.82 3.78
N CYS A 211 -2.72 1.42 3.11
CA CYS A 211 -1.35 1.44 3.62
C CYS A 211 -1.17 2.71 4.45
N ARG A 212 -0.87 2.54 5.73
CA ARG A 212 -0.40 3.61 6.60
C ARG A 212 0.95 3.18 7.15
N ILE A 213 2.01 3.75 6.60
CA ILE A 213 3.35 3.61 7.19
C ILE A 213 3.37 4.54 8.39
N PHE A 214 3.45 3.97 9.59
CA PHE A 214 3.71 4.73 10.80
C PHE A 214 5.21 5.01 10.85
N ARG A 215 5.57 6.29 10.92
CA ARG A 215 6.84 6.72 11.49
C ARG A 215 6.76 6.57 13.00
#